data_AF-A0A8S8ZP42-F1
#
_entry.id   AF-A0A8S8ZP42-F1
#
_cell.length_a   1.000
_cell.length_b   1.000
_cell.length_c   1.000
_cell.angle_alpha   90.00
_cell.angle_beta   90.00
_cell.angle_gamma   90.00
#
_symmetry.space_group_name_H-M   'P 1'
#
loop_
_entity.id
_entity.type
_entity.pdbx_description
1 polymer ?
#
loop_
_entity_poly.entity_id
_entity_poly.type
_entity_poly.pdbx_seq_one_letter_code
_entity_poly.pdbx_strand_id
1 'polypeptide(L)'
;MNYLTSCLSRDTWVGKNYQLWNINDLICKNGYDGKCTLAAGANQATYPHQLGSGGNVAIENPTDHKVMNIEYMTGKPIPAVI
;
A
#
# COMPACT_ATOMS: atom_id res chain seq x y z
N MET A 1 2.31 1.61 -12.28
CA MET A 1 1.99 3.03 -12.07
C MET A 1 0.98 3.62 -13.05
N ASN A 2 0.82 3.09 -14.27
CA ASN A 2 -0.06 3.64 -15.32
C ASN A 2 -1.51 3.97 -14.88
N TYR A 3 -2.12 3.14 -14.04
CA TYR A 3 -3.47 3.42 -13.52
C TYR A 3 -3.49 4.72 -12.71
N LEU A 4 -2.66 4.80 -11.66
CA LEU A 4 -2.62 5.97 -10.78
C LEU A 4 -2.21 7.24 -11.55
N THR A 5 -1.21 7.17 -12.45
CA THR A 5 -0.84 8.33 -13.27
C THR A 5 -1.99 8.81 -14.17
N SER A 6 -2.82 7.91 -14.71
CA SER A 6 -4.03 8.29 -15.46
C SER A 6 -5.14 8.89 -14.60
N CYS A 7 -5.14 8.60 -13.30
CA CYS A 7 -6.06 9.17 -12.31
C CYS A 7 -5.58 10.55 -11.83
N LEU A 8 -4.26 10.76 -11.74
CA LEU A 8 -3.64 12.04 -11.37
C LEU A 8 -3.72 13.09 -12.48
N SER A 9 -3.77 12.69 -13.75
CA SER A 9 -3.88 13.61 -14.88
C SER A 9 -5.29 14.18 -15.08
N ARG A 10 -6.26 13.78 -14.26
CA ARG A 10 -7.68 14.15 -14.38
C ARG A 10 -8.26 14.39 -13.00
N ASP A 11 -9.44 15.02 -12.94
CA ASP A 11 -10.19 15.10 -11.68
C ASP A 11 -10.90 13.76 -11.40
N THR A 12 -10.24 12.88 -10.65
CA THR A 12 -10.80 11.59 -10.25
C THR A 12 -10.75 11.41 -8.73
N TRP A 13 -11.67 10.62 -8.19
CA TRP A 13 -11.66 10.29 -6.76
C TRP A 13 -10.34 9.64 -6.35
N VAL A 14 -9.82 8.70 -7.15
CA VAL A 14 -8.54 8.03 -6.87
C VAL A 14 -7.37 9.02 -6.86
N GLY A 15 -7.29 9.92 -7.85
CA GLY A 15 -6.23 10.93 -7.89
C GLY A 15 -6.22 11.86 -6.68
N LYS A 16 -7.38 12.07 -6.05
CA LYS A 16 -7.55 12.87 -4.83
C LYS A 16 -7.41 12.09 -3.52
N ASN A 17 -7.52 10.76 -3.53
CA ASN A 17 -7.66 9.92 -2.34
C ASN A 17 -6.76 8.67 -2.37
N TYR A 18 -5.55 8.77 -2.93
CA TYR A 18 -4.59 7.66 -2.94
C TYR A 18 -3.55 7.80 -1.84
N GLN A 19 -2.98 6.67 -1.44
CA GLN A 19 -1.80 6.58 -0.59
C GLN A 19 -0.91 5.46 -1.11
N LEU A 20 0.40 5.65 -1.06
CA LEU A 20 1.40 4.65 -1.44
C LEU A 20 2.20 4.21 -0.21
N TRP A 21 2.55 2.93 -0.16
CA TRP A 21 3.25 2.27 0.94
C TRP A 21 4.36 1.35 0.42
N ASN A 22 5.45 1.20 1.17
CA ASN A 22 6.55 0.30 0.83
C ASN A 22 6.42 -1.05 1.57
N ILE A 23 5.31 -1.74 1.33
CA ILE A 23 4.97 -3.03 1.93
C ILE A 23 5.16 -4.14 0.90
N ASN A 24 5.67 -5.29 1.33
CA ASN A 24 6.08 -6.37 0.42
C ASN A 24 5.03 -7.48 0.24
N ASP A 25 3.99 -7.51 1.07
CA ASP A 25 2.93 -8.51 0.96
C ASP A 25 1.54 -7.92 1.27
N LEU A 26 0.52 -8.62 0.80
CA LEU A 26 -0.87 -8.18 0.85
C LEU A 26 -1.48 -8.20 2.26
N ILE A 27 -0.84 -8.87 3.22
CA ILE A 27 -1.29 -8.93 4.62
C ILE A 27 -0.46 -8.02 5.53
N CYS A 28 0.42 -7.19 4.96
CA CYS A 28 1.31 -6.27 5.66
C CYS A 28 2.22 -6.98 6.69
N LYS A 29 2.74 -8.17 6.37
CA LYS A 29 3.64 -8.93 7.25
C LYS A 29 5.09 -8.40 7.21
N ASN A 30 5.58 -8.06 6.02
CA ASN A 30 6.94 -7.62 5.77
C ASN A 30 6.96 -6.32 4.97
N GLY A 31 7.93 -5.46 5.25
CA GLY A 31 8.18 -4.24 4.52
C GLY A 31 8.57 -3.08 5.43
N TYR A 32 8.56 -1.89 4.85
CA TYR A 32 8.66 -0.65 5.59
C TYR A 32 7.29 0.00 5.65
N ASP A 33 6.71 0.05 6.85
CA ASP A 33 5.42 0.68 7.13
C ASP A 33 5.52 2.21 7.06
N GLY A 34 5.70 2.75 5.86
CA GLY A 34 5.84 4.18 5.65
C GLY A 34 5.29 4.66 4.32
N LYS A 35 4.81 5.91 4.36
CA LYS A 35 4.20 6.62 3.24
C LYS A 35 5.23 6.92 2.16
N CYS A 36 4.97 6.48 0.94
CA CYS A 36 5.76 6.83 -0.23
C CYS A 36 5.20 8.07 -0.92
N THR A 37 6.08 8.80 -1.60
CA THR A 37 5.69 9.91 -2.49
C THR A 37 5.80 9.50 -3.95
N LEU A 38 5.13 10.20 -4.85
CA LEU A 38 5.22 9.96 -6.29
C LEU A 38 5.44 11.28 -7.00
N ALA A 39 6.60 11.43 -7.65
CA ALA A 39 6.87 12.59 -8.50
C ALA A 39 6.06 12.51 -9.81
N ALA A 40 5.72 13.67 -10.37
CA ALA A 40 5.02 13.75 -11.64
C ALA A 40 5.84 13.08 -12.75
N GLY A 41 5.21 12.18 -13.51
CA GLY A 41 5.87 11.42 -14.58
C GLY A 41 6.78 10.27 -14.11
N ALA A 42 6.93 10.05 -12.80
CA ALA A 42 7.71 8.92 -12.29
C ALA A 42 7.02 7.58 -12.56
N ASN A 43 7.81 6.57 -12.90
CA ASN A 43 7.33 5.20 -13.09
C ASN A 43 7.31 4.39 -11.78
N GLN A 44 7.84 4.95 -10.69
CA GLN A 44 7.94 4.32 -9.38
C GLN A 44 7.82 5.36 -8.25
N ALA A 45 7.29 4.95 -7.09
CA ALA A 45 7.23 5.77 -5.91
C ALA A 45 8.62 5.98 -5.27
N THR A 46 8.74 6.94 -4.36
CA THR A 46 9.97 7.26 -3.63
C THR A 46 9.76 7.08 -2.13
N TYR A 47 10.73 6.44 -1.49
CA TYR A 47 10.78 6.19 -0.05
C TYR A 47 12.25 6.23 0.43
N PRO A 48 12.55 6.57 1.70
CA PRO A 48 13.94 6.64 2.20
C PRO A 48 14.71 5.32 2.07
N HIS A 49 14.02 4.19 2.25
CA HIS A 49 14.58 2.86 1.99
C HIS A 49 14.31 2.43 0.54
N GLN A 50 15.22 1.64 -0.03
CA GLN A 50 15.03 1.04 -1.34
C GLN A 50 13.72 0.24 -1.37
N LEU A 51 12.91 0.47 -2.41
CA LEU A 51 11.65 -0.26 -2.59
C LEU A 51 11.90 -1.76 -2.73
N GLY A 52 11.06 -2.55 -2.06
CA GLY A 52 11.19 -4.01 -2.04
C GLY A 52 12.26 -4.57 -1.08
N SER A 53 13.17 -3.74 -0.56
CA SER A 53 14.27 -4.21 0.31
C SER A 53 13.82 -4.68 1.70
N GLY A 54 12.58 -4.40 2.10
CA GLY A 54 12.00 -4.80 3.39
C GLY A 54 11.55 -6.25 3.46
N GLY A 55 12.06 -7.16 2.62
CA GLY A 55 11.54 -8.54 2.48
C GLY A 55 11.57 -9.35 3.77
N ASN A 56 12.52 -9.03 4.64
CA ASN A 56 12.73 -9.67 5.94
C ASN A 56 12.48 -8.71 7.12
N VAL A 57 11.93 -7.52 6.86
CA VAL A 57 11.62 -6.55 7.91
C VAL A 57 10.19 -6.78 8.34
N ALA A 58 9.99 -7.43 9.49
CA ALA A 58 8.65 -7.70 10.01
C ALA A 58 7.95 -6.39 10.40
N ILE A 59 6.69 -6.25 10.02
CA ILE A 59 5.82 -5.16 10.45
C ILE A 59 4.99 -5.68 11.63
N GLU A 60 5.44 -5.38 12.85
CA GLU A 60 4.80 -5.90 14.07
C GLU A 60 3.55 -5.10 14.48
N ASN A 61 3.53 -3.80 14.17
CA ASN A 61 2.42 -2.91 14.50
C ASN A 61 2.19 -1.95 13.33
N PRO A 62 1.43 -2.35 12.29
CA PRO A 62 1.12 -1.45 11.19
C PRO A 62 0.33 -0.26 11.74
N THR A 63 0.87 0.93 11.54
CA THR A 63 0.42 2.19 12.16
C THR A 63 -1.00 2.54 11.72
N ASP A 64 -1.23 2.57 10.41
CA ASP A 64 -2.39 3.23 9.80
C ASP A 64 -3.27 2.25 8.97
N HIS A 65 -2.90 0.97 8.82
CA HIS A 65 -3.64 -0.01 7.99
C HIS A 65 -3.63 -1.40 8.59
N LYS A 66 -4.80 -1.86 9.02
CA LYS A 66 -5.03 -3.29 9.33
C LYS A 66 -5.62 -3.96 8.10
N VAL A 67 -5.02 -5.07 7.69
CA VAL A 67 -5.58 -5.89 6.61
C VAL A 67 -6.71 -6.75 7.18
N MET A 68 -7.89 -6.59 6.58
CA MET A 68 -9.08 -7.35 6.91
C MET A 68 -9.46 -8.20 5.71
N ASN A 69 -9.66 -9.49 5.92
CA ASN A 69 -10.26 -10.37 4.94
C ASN A 69 -11.79 -10.28 5.04
N ILE A 70 -12.48 -10.51 3.92
CA ILE A 70 -13.92 -10.73 3.91
C ILE A 70 -14.14 -12.23 3.96
N GLU A 71 -14.74 -12.72 5.04
CA GLU A 71 -15.10 -14.13 5.18
C GLU A 71 -16.05 -14.55 4.05
N TYR A 72 -15.67 -15.64 3.39
CA TYR A 72 -16.30 -16.08 2.15
C TYR A 72 -17.79 -16.33 2.34
N MET A 73 -18.61 -15.77 1.45
CA MET A 73 -20.09 -15.81 1.46
C MET A 73 -20.78 -15.15 2.67
N THR A 74 -20.06 -14.58 3.63
CA THR A 74 -20.70 -13.91 4.80
C THR A 74 -20.63 -12.40 4.72
N GLY A 75 -19.66 -11.84 3.97
CA GLY A 75 -19.42 -10.41 3.94
C GLY A 75 -18.80 -9.86 5.24
N LYS A 76 -18.51 -10.75 6.21
CA LYS A 76 -17.99 -10.37 7.52
C LYS A 76 -16.50 -10.05 7.44
N PRO A 77 -16.06 -8.88 7.93
CA PRO A 77 -14.64 -8.59 8.05
C PRO A 77 -14.03 -9.43 9.18
N ILE A 78 -12.94 -10.14 8.87
CA ILE A 78 -12.12 -10.88 9.84
C ILE A 78 -10.65 -10.41 9.70
N PRO A 79 -9.85 -10.39 10.78
CA PRO A 79 -8.44 -10.05 10.67
C PRO A 79 -7.74 -10.97 9.66
N ALA A 80 -6.87 -10.41 8.81
CA ALA A 80 -5.95 -11.24 8.05
C ALA A 80 -5.00 -11.94 9.03
N VAL A 81 -4.95 -13.28 8.97
CA VAL A 81 -4.15 -14.09 9.90
C VAL A 81 -2.74 -14.28 9.35
N ILE A 82 -1.74 -14.17 10.24
CA ILE A 82 -0.29 -14.32 9.98
C ILE A 82 0.15 -15.79 10.05
#